data_AF-A0A6I1KHT5-F1
#
_entry.id   AF-A0A6I1KHT5-F1
#
_cell.length_a   1.000
_cell.length_b   1.000
_cell.length_c   1.000
_cell.angle_alpha   90.00
_cell.angle_beta   90.00
_cell.angle_gamma   90.00
#
_symmetry.space_group_name_H-M   'P 1'
#
loop_
_entity.id
_entity.type
_entity.pdbx_description
1 polymer ?
#
loop_
_entity_poly.entity_id
_entity_poly.type
_entity_poly.pdbx_seq_one_letter_code
_entity_poly.pdbx_strand_id
1 'polypeptide(L)' 'MVGQSNREMTAKKKFDVLSHEDLVKLSHIVYKLLRWDGQMSWEEALNNAYYQVLEESVWSRSQLLEE' A
#
# COMPACT_ATOMS: atom_id res chain seq x y z
N MET A 1 -21.94 3.63 -20.42
CA MET A 1 -20.52 3.79 -20.05
C MET A 1 -20.45 4.03 -18.54
N VAL A 2 -20.55 2.98 -17.71
CA VAL A 2 -20.52 3.10 -16.23
C VAL A 2 -19.68 1.94 -15.72
N GLY A 3 -18.36 2.07 -15.84
CA GLY A 3 -17.43 0.99 -15.48
C GLY A 3 -16.06 1.47 -15.00
N GLN A 4 -15.66 2.69 -15.37
CA GLN A 4 -14.36 3.24 -14.98
C GLN A 4 -14.40 3.95 -13.61
N SER A 5 -15.51 4.61 -13.25
CA SER A 5 -15.58 5.39 -12.00
C SER A 5 -15.52 4.57 -10.70
N ASN A 6 -15.96 3.30 -10.68
CA ASN A 6 -15.90 2.49 -9.45
C ASN A 6 -14.48 1.98 -9.15
N ARG A 7 -13.66 1.70 -10.17
CA ARG A 7 -12.28 1.24 -9.95
C ARG A 7 -11.39 2.36 -9.41
N GLU A 8 -11.54 3.58 -9.93
CA GLU A 8 -10.77 4.74 -9.42
C GLU A 8 -11.19 5.16 -8.00
N MET A 9 -12.48 5.05 -7.63
CA MET A 9 -12.92 5.34 -6.25
C MET A 9 -12.40 4.32 -5.24
N THR A 10 -12.25 3.05 -5.63
CA THR A 10 -11.73 2.01 -4.73
C THR A 10 -10.22 2.18 -4.49
N ALA A 11 -9.47 2.58 -5.53
CA ALA A 11 -8.04 2.88 -5.40
C ALA A 11 -7.79 4.11 -4.53
N LYS A 12 -8.56 5.20 -4.72
CA LYS A 12 -8.43 6.43 -3.91
C LYS A 12 -8.69 6.20 -2.42
N LYS A 13 -9.72 5.40 -2.07
CA LYS A 13 -10.02 5.08 -0.66
C LYS A 13 -9.00 4.19 0.04
N LYS A 14 -8.23 3.37 -0.70
CA LYS A 14 -7.22 2.50 -0.08
C LYS A 14 -6.08 3.31 0.55
N PHE A 15 -5.73 4.46 -0.02
CA PHE A 15 -4.60 5.26 0.46
C PHE A 15 -4.98 6.28 1.55
N ASP A 16 -6.26 6.57 1.78
CA ASP A 16 -6.71 7.49 2.84
C ASP A 16 -6.36 7.00 4.26
N VAL A 17 -6.03 5.73 4.42
CA VAL A 17 -5.63 5.14 5.71
C VAL A 17 -4.11 5.26 5.97
N LEU A 18 -3.32 5.53 4.92
CA LEU A 18 -1.86 5.59 5.00
C LEU A 18 -1.39 7.03 5.24
N SER A 19 -0.46 7.20 6.17
CA SER A 19 0.20 8.48 6.40
C SER A 19 1.19 8.81 5.28
N HIS A 20 1.71 10.05 5.26
CA HIS A 20 2.76 10.43 4.31
C HIS A 20 4.01 9.53 4.43
N GLU A 21 4.39 9.15 5.66
CA GLU A 21 5.53 8.26 5.90
C GLU A 21 5.28 6.85 5.35
N ASP A 22 4.06 6.35 5.50
CA ASP A 22 3.64 5.05 4.97
C ASP A 22 3.71 5.03 3.44
N LEU A 23 3.34 6.12 2.78
CA LEU A 23 3.47 6.26 1.32
C LEU A 23 4.93 6.25 0.86
N VAL A 24 5.83 6.88 1.62
CA VAL A 24 7.27 6.84 1.34
C VAL A 24 7.82 5.42 1.52
N LYS A 25 7.46 4.72 2.59
CA LYS A 25 7.84 3.31 2.79
C LYS A 25 7.34 2.41 1.66
N LEU A 26 6.08 2.59 1.27
CA LEU A 26 5.47 1.84 0.18
C LEU A 26 6.25 2.02 -1.13
N SER A 27 6.63 3.26 -1.48
CA SER A 27 7.45 3.52 -2.68
C SER A 27 8.80 2.79 -2.65
N HIS A 28 9.46 2.72 -1.49
CA HIS A 28 10.73 2.00 -1.34
C HIS A 28 10.58 0.49 -1.46
N ILE A 29 9.51 -0.09 -0.91
CA ILE A 29 9.24 -1.53 -1.01
C ILE A 29 8.90 -1.90 -2.45
N VAL A 30 8.04 -1.13 -3.12
CA VAL A 30 7.70 -1.35 -4.54
C VAL A 30 8.95 -1.30 -5.41
N TYR A 31 9.81 -0.30 -5.22
CA TYR A 31 11.08 -0.21 -5.95
C TYR A 31 11.98 -1.42 -5.72
N LYS A 32 12.08 -1.92 -4.48
CA LYS A 32 12.84 -3.14 -4.16
C LYS A 32 12.23 -4.37 -4.82
N LEU A 33 10.93 -4.57 -4.72
CA LEU A 33 10.23 -5.72 -5.30
C LEU A 33 10.43 -5.77 -6.82
N LEU A 34 10.23 -4.66 -7.52
CA LEU A 34 10.41 -4.59 -8.98
C LEU A 34 11.86 -4.75 -9.42
N ARG A 35 12.82 -4.33 -8.59
CA ARG A 35 14.24 -4.45 -8.92
C ARG A 35 14.78 -5.86 -8.69
N TRP A 36 14.27 -6.56 -7.67
CA TRP A 36 14.78 -7.86 -7.24
C TRP A 36 13.98 -9.03 -7.84
N ASP A 37 12.68 -8.83 -8.08
CA ASP A 37 11.84 -9.81 -8.74
C ASP A 37 11.49 -9.34 -10.16
N GLY A 38 12.32 -9.77 -11.12
CA GLY A 38 12.15 -9.43 -12.53
C GLY A 38 10.91 -10.04 -13.19
N GLN A 39 10.13 -10.85 -12.47
CA GLN A 39 8.86 -11.41 -12.94
C GLN A 39 7.63 -10.77 -12.29
N MET A 40 7.80 -9.95 -11.25
CA MET A 40 6.69 -9.31 -10.55
C MET A 40 6.17 -8.10 -11.32
N SER A 41 4.85 -8.04 -11.55
CA SER A 41 4.23 -6.88 -12.18
C SER A 41 4.15 -5.68 -11.22
N TRP A 42 3.99 -4.48 -11.78
CA TRP A 42 3.81 -3.24 -11.01
C TRP A 42 2.61 -3.33 -10.05
N GLU A 43 1.51 -3.95 -10.49
CA GLU A 43 0.30 -4.10 -9.69
C GLU A 43 0.49 -5.10 -8.54
N GLU A 44 1.24 -6.19 -8.75
CA GLU A 44 1.58 -7.16 -7.71
C GLU A 44 2.52 -6.55 -6.67
N ALA A 45 3.59 -5.88 -7.12
CA ALA A 45 4.53 -5.21 -6.23
C ALA A 45 3.83 -4.14 -5.39
N LEU A 46 2.92 -3.37 -5.99
CA LEU A 46 2.15 -2.34 -5.30
C LEU A 46 1.19 -2.92 -4.26
N ASN A 47 0.47 -3.99 -4.59
CA ASN A 47 -0.44 -4.64 -3.64
C ASN A 47 0.33 -5.29 -2.48
N ASN A 48 1.44 -5.99 -2.76
CA ASN A 48 2.27 -6.60 -1.72
C ASN A 48 2.85 -5.55 -0.77
N ALA A 49 3.42 -4.47 -1.33
CA ALA A 49 3.94 -3.37 -0.53
C ALA A 49 2.83 -2.68 0.29
N TYR A 50 1.64 -2.50 -0.28
CA TYR A 50 0.51 -1.91 0.41
C TYR A 50 0.08 -2.74 1.62
N TYR A 51 -0.07 -4.06 1.48
CA TYR A 51 -0.47 -4.93 2.60
C TYR A 51 0.59 -4.97 3.70
N GLN A 52 1.87 -5.01 3.33
CA GLN A 52 2.97 -4.98 4.29
C GLN A 52 2.96 -3.70 5.13
N VAL A 53 2.83 -2.54 4.47
CA VAL A 53 2.78 -1.25 5.16
C VAL A 53 1.50 -1.13 6.00
N LEU A 54 0.36 -1.57 5.47
CA LEU A 54 -0.91 -1.52 6.21
C LEU A 54 -0.85 -2.35 7.50
N GLU A 55 -0.25 -3.54 7.47
CA GLU A 55 -0.07 -4.39 8.64
C GLU A 55 0.82 -3.73 9.70
N GLU A 56 1.97 -3.16 9.29
CA GLU A 56 2.86 -2.41 10.18
C GLU A 56 2.18 -1.19 10.81
N SER A 57 1.43 -0.41 10.02
CA SER A 57 0.77 0.81 10.49
C SER A 57 -0.47 0.52 11.35
N VAL A 58 -1.15 -0.61 11.15
CA VAL A 58 -2.23 -1.08 12.05
C VAL A 58 -1.64 -1.58 13.36
N TRP A 59 -0.59 -2.41 13.30
CA TRP A 59 0.09 -2.93 14.48
C TRP A 59 0.66 -1.81 15.36
N SER A 60 1.31 -0.82 14.75
CA SER A 60 1.87 0.35 15.45
C SER A 60 0.79 1.19 16.14
N ARG A 61 -0.39 1.33 15.51
CA ARG A 61 -1.54 2.04 16.11
C ARG A 61 -2.19 1.27 17.24
N SER A 62 -2.24 -0.06 17.16
CA SER A 62 -2.75 -0.91 18.24
C SER A 62 -1.85 -0.89 19.48
N GLN A 63 -0.52 -0.85 19.31
CA GLN A 63 0.42 -0.74 20.44
C GLN A 63 0.31 0.61 21.17
N LEU A 64 0.08 1.70 20.45
CA LEU A 64 -0.12 3.04 21.04
C LEU A 64 -1.44 3.20 21.82
N LEU A 65 -2.38 2.26 21.67
CA LEU A 65 -3.68 2.27 22.36
C LEU A 65 -3.66 1.42 23.65
N GLU A 66 -2.60 0.65 23.89
CA GLU A 66 -2.43 -0.21 25.07
C GLU A 66 -1.56 0.42 26.18
N GLU A 67 -1.02 1.63 25.99
CA GLU A 67 -0.32 2.44 27.01
C GLU A 67 -1.21 3.53 27.63
#